data_AF-A0A180FN77-F1
#
_entry.id   AF-A0A180FN77-F1
#
_cell.length_a   1.000
_cell.length_b   1.000
_cell.length_c   1.000
_cell.angle_alpha   90.00
_cell.angle_beta   90.00
_cell.angle_gamma   90.00
#
_symmetry.space_group_name_H-M   'P 1'
#
loop_
_entity.id
_entity.type
_entity.pdbx_description
1 polymer ?
#
loop_
_entity_poly.entity_id
_entity_poly.type
_entity_poly.pdbx_seq_one_letter_code
_entity_poly.pdbx_strand_id
1 'polypeptide(L)'
;MAPVATYHAVATHEKDNTFARLICMAIVVKMSNLQNKSAISQDAAMLLHDKSLYPSVAHCSYYSCYQLLKHIWIYTIEKTQQELDAKCSTAKTGSHELLINEVGRFIKHSGKKDCLKHFREFNSGILQLKRLRVDADYSDSLFDSSKSKRSLDLAALILPILKKY
;
A
#
# COMPACT_ATOMS: atom_id res chain seq x y z
N MET A 1 -37.80 -57.52 -26.47
CA MET A 1 -37.82 -56.12 -26.96
C MET A 1 -37.35 -55.21 -25.83
N ALA A 2 -36.12 -54.71 -25.93
CA ALA A 2 -35.55 -53.59 -25.17
C ALA A 2 -34.33 -53.07 -25.98
N PRO A 3 -34.05 -51.75 -26.04
CA PRO A 3 -33.16 -51.17 -27.05
C PRO A 3 -31.75 -50.77 -26.54
N VAL A 4 -30.79 -50.87 -27.47
CA VAL A 4 -29.69 -49.94 -27.87
C VAL A 4 -29.06 -49.00 -26.83
N ALA A 5 -27.73 -49.06 -26.68
CA ALA A 5 -26.82 -47.89 -26.74
C ALA A 5 -25.34 -48.31 -26.69
N THR A 6 -24.65 -48.23 -27.84
CA THR A 6 -23.19 -48.18 -27.95
C THR A 6 -22.72 -46.73 -27.68
N TYR A 7 -21.90 -46.52 -26.66
CA TYR A 7 -21.24 -45.23 -26.40
C TYR A 7 -19.88 -45.17 -27.10
N HIS A 8 -19.76 -44.24 -28.05
CA HIS A 8 -18.48 -43.68 -28.50
C HIS A 8 -18.09 -42.55 -27.54
N ALA A 9 -16.87 -42.59 -27.00
CA ALA A 9 -16.25 -41.43 -26.37
C ALA A 9 -15.17 -40.87 -27.31
N VAL A 10 -15.47 -39.69 -27.85
CA VAL A 10 -14.58 -38.88 -28.68
C VAL A 10 -13.57 -38.18 -27.76
N ALA A 11 -12.28 -38.42 -27.96
CA ALA A 11 -11.22 -37.64 -27.32
C ALA A 11 -11.05 -36.32 -28.06
N THR A 12 -11.50 -35.21 -27.48
CA THR A 12 -11.24 -33.86 -28.00
C THR A 12 -10.09 -33.19 -27.25
N HIS A 13 -8.95 -33.15 -27.93
CA HIS A 13 -8.03 -32.01 -28.09
C HIS A 13 -7.82 -31.05 -26.89
N GLU A 14 -6.71 -31.25 -26.19
CA GLU A 14 -6.07 -30.29 -25.29
C GLU A 14 -5.14 -29.37 -26.12
N LYS A 15 -5.66 -28.22 -26.57
CA LYS A 15 -4.85 -27.13 -27.14
C LYS A 15 -5.50 -25.80 -26.77
N ASP A 16 -4.99 -25.15 -25.72
CA ASP A 16 -4.81 -23.70 -25.59
C ASP A 16 -4.78 -23.27 -24.11
N ASN A 17 -3.57 -23.16 -23.55
CA ASN A 17 -3.38 -22.43 -22.29
C ASN A 17 -2.04 -21.65 -22.22
N THR A 18 -1.26 -21.65 -23.29
CA THR A 18 0.03 -20.95 -23.33
C THR A 18 -0.17 -19.46 -23.62
N PHE A 19 -1.12 -19.12 -24.49
CA PHE A 19 -1.42 -17.72 -24.85
C PHE A 19 -2.12 -16.98 -23.71
N ALA A 20 -3.05 -17.64 -23.00
CA ALA A 20 -3.67 -17.10 -21.79
C ALA A 20 -2.65 -16.87 -20.67
N ARG A 21 -1.67 -17.77 -20.50
CA ARG A 21 -0.55 -17.58 -19.54
C ARG A 21 0.39 -16.43 -19.93
N LEU A 22 0.67 -16.25 -21.21
CA LEU A 22 1.46 -15.13 -21.73
C LEU A 22 0.75 -13.78 -21.56
N ILE A 23 -0.57 -13.73 -21.78
CA ILE A 23 -1.39 -12.55 -21.50
C ILE A 23 -1.45 -12.28 -19.98
N CYS A 24 -1.60 -13.31 -19.14
CA CYS A 24 -1.56 -13.17 -17.68
C CYS A 24 -0.20 -12.67 -17.18
N MET A 25 0.92 -13.06 -17.80
CA MET A 25 2.25 -12.52 -17.50
C MET A 25 2.44 -11.09 -18.03
N ALA A 26 1.79 -10.72 -19.14
CA ALA A 26 1.88 -9.38 -19.74
C ALA A 26 0.98 -8.33 -19.05
N ILE A 27 -0.06 -8.76 -18.32
CA ILE A 27 -0.86 -7.90 -17.42
C ILE A 27 -0.31 -7.98 -15.99
N VAL A 28 1.01 -8.17 -15.82
CA VAL A 28 1.66 -7.70 -14.59
C VAL A 28 1.74 -6.18 -14.74
N VAL A 29 0.76 -5.46 -14.17
CA VAL A 29 0.88 -4.02 -13.93
C VAL A 29 2.26 -3.83 -13.33
N LYS A 30 3.18 -3.21 -14.07
CA LYS A 30 4.57 -3.06 -13.65
C LYS A 30 4.58 -2.22 -12.38
N MET A 31 4.55 -2.90 -11.23
CA MET A 31 4.58 -2.24 -9.93
C MET A 31 5.85 -1.42 -9.88
N SER A 32 5.72 -0.14 -9.51
CA SER A 32 6.91 0.67 -9.27
C SER A 32 7.71 0.05 -8.13
N ASN A 33 9.02 0.30 -8.10
CA ASN A 33 9.87 -0.10 -6.98
C ASN A 33 9.34 0.41 -5.62
N LEU A 34 8.59 1.52 -5.60
CA LEU A 34 7.97 2.05 -4.39
C LEU A 34 6.77 1.22 -3.93
N GLN A 35 5.94 0.73 -4.85
CA GLN A 35 4.85 -0.20 -4.52
C GLN A 35 5.39 -1.54 -4.03
N ASN A 36 6.45 -2.06 -4.66
CA ASN A 36 7.10 -3.30 -4.18
C ASN A 36 7.70 -3.12 -2.77
N LYS A 37 8.43 -2.02 -2.52
CA LYS A 37 8.93 -1.70 -1.18
C LYS A 37 7.80 -1.57 -0.16
N SER A 38 6.66 -0.99 -0.57
CA SER A 38 5.48 -0.84 0.30
C SER A 38 4.95 -2.20 0.75
N ALA A 39 4.79 -3.13 -0.19
CA ALA A 39 4.37 -4.50 0.10
C ALA A 39 5.36 -5.20 1.05
N ILE A 40 6.66 -5.16 0.74
CA ILE A 40 7.70 -5.76 1.60
C ILE A 40 7.67 -5.17 3.02
N SER A 41 7.47 -3.85 3.15
CA SER A 41 7.40 -3.19 4.47
C SER A 41 6.14 -3.60 5.23
N GLN A 42 5.02 -3.83 4.54
CA GLN A 42 3.79 -4.35 5.14
C GLN A 42 3.99 -5.78 5.67
N ASP A 43 4.57 -6.66 4.85
CA ASP A 43 4.82 -8.06 5.23
C ASP A 43 5.82 -8.15 6.40
N ALA A 44 6.87 -7.31 6.37
CA ALA A 44 7.83 -7.20 7.46
C ALA A 44 7.15 -6.76 8.76
N ALA A 45 6.22 -5.80 8.72
CA ALA A 45 5.50 -5.35 9.90
C ALA A 45 4.70 -6.49 10.56
N MET A 46 4.06 -7.33 9.75
CA MET A 46 3.32 -8.50 10.24
C MET A 46 4.26 -9.52 10.88
N LEU A 47 5.34 -9.88 10.19
CA LEU A 47 6.33 -10.83 10.72
C LEU A 47 6.97 -10.35 12.04
N LEU A 48 7.27 -9.05 12.14
CA LEU A 48 7.85 -8.45 13.33
C LEU A 48 6.86 -8.47 14.50
N HIS A 49 5.58 -8.25 14.24
CA HIS A 49 4.54 -8.35 15.26
C HIS A 49 4.42 -9.77 15.81
N ASP A 50 4.38 -10.77 14.93
CA ASP A 50 4.29 -12.19 15.30
C ASP A 50 5.49 -12.65 16.14
N LYS A 51 6.66 -12.03 15.91
CA LYS A 51 7.89 -12.28 16.69
C LYS A 51 8.04 -11.41 17.94
N SER A 52 7.01 -10.65 18.30
CA SER A 52 7.04 -9.72 19.43
C SER A 52 8.11 -8.61 19.34
N LEU A 53 8.57 -8.28 18.13
CA LEU A 53 9.54 -7.20 17.85
C LEU A 53 8.81 -5.87 17.64
N TYR A 54 8.04 -5.47 18.66
CA TYR A 54 7.01 -4.45 18.56
C TYR A 54 7.45 -3.05 18.10
N PRO A 55 8.57 -2.46 18.56
CA PRO A 55 8.97 -1.13 18.13
C PRO A 55 9.16 -1.03 16.61
N SER A 56 9.79 -2.04 15.99
CA SER A 56 10.06 -2.07 14.55
C SER A 56 8.77 -2.16 13.70
N VAL A 57 7.67 -2.67 14.27
CA VAL A 57 6.37 -2.76 13.57
C VAL A 57 5.84 -1.38 13.20
N ALA A 58 5.99 -0.38 14.07
CA ALA A 58 5.52 0.98 13.79
C ALA A 58 6.28 1.61 12.61
N HIS A 59 7.59 1.38 12.56
CA HIS A 59 8.45 1.82 11.48
C HIS A 59 8.04 1.18 10.14
N CYS A 60 7.97 -0.15 10.08
CA CYS A 60 7.59 -0.88 8.87
C CYS A 60 6.17 -0.53 8.41
N SER A 61 5.21 -0.42 9.33
CA SER A 61 3.81 -0.04 9.04
C SER A 61 3.72 1.37 8.47
N TYR A 62 4.46 2.33 9.04
CA TYR A 62 4.50 3.69 8.54
C TYR A 62 5.17 3.78 7.15
N TYR A 63 6.29 3.08 6.96
CA TYR A 63 7.02 3.13 5.69
C TYR A 63 6.28 2.45 4.54
N SER A 64 5.46 1.42 4.82
CA SER A 64 4.58 0.86 3.79
C SER A 64 3.63 1.92 3.22
N CYS A 65 3.06 2.78 4.07
CA CYS A 65 2.22 3.89 3.64
C CYS A 65 3.04 5.01 2.97
N TYR A 66 4.15 5.44 3.57
CA TYR A 66 4.99 6.52 3.04
C TYR A 66 5.51 6.22 1.62
N GLN A 67 5.86 4.97 1.34
CA GLN A 67 6.31 4.57 0.00
C GLN A 67 5.19 4.68 -1.03
N LEU A 68 3.93 4.42 -0.67
CA LEU A 68 2.78 4.71 -1.54
C LEU A 68 2.52 6.20 -1.70
N LEU A 69 2.71 7.02 -0.66
CA LEU A 69 2.62 8.49 -0.81
C LEU A 69 3.62 8.99 -1.84
N LYS A 70 4.85 8.48 -1.77
CA LYS A 70 5.90 8.81 -2.74
C LYS A 70 5.60 8.25 -4.13
N HIS A 71 4.98 7.07 -4.22
CA HIS A 71 4.51 6.52 -5.50
C HIS A 71 3.46 7.44 -6.15
N ILE A 72 2.43 7.84 -5.40
CA ILE A 72 1.37 8.73 -5.88
C ILE A 72 1.98 10.06 -6.35
N TRP A 73 2.90 10.64 -5.58
CA TRP A 73 3.61 11.85 -5.97
C TRP A 73 4.30 11.71 -7.34
N ILE A 74 5.06 10.64 -7.53
CA ILE A 74 5.89 10.46 -8.74
C ILE A 74 5.06 10.04 -9.95
N TYR A 75 4.14 9.09 -9.78
CA TYR A 75 3.51 8.38 -10.89
C TYR A 75 2.05 8.79 -11.14
N THR A 76 1.35 9.31 -10.14
CA THR A 76 -0.04 9.77 -10.30
C THR A 76 -0.13 11.29 -10.45
N ILE A 77 0.59 12.04 -9.61
CA ILE A 77 0.64 13.52 -9.66
C ILE A 77 1.71 13.98 -10.66
N GLU A 78 2.55 13.05 -11.14
CA GLU A 78 3.60 13.28 -12.15
C GLU A 78 4.63 14.34 -11.71
N LYS A 79 5.04 14.27 -10.43
CA LYS A 79 6.03 15.15 -9.84
C LYS A 79 7.38 14.47 -9.62
N THR A 80 8.44 15.25 -9.71
CA THR A 80 9.81 14.74 -9.56
C THR A 80 10.28 14.73 -8.11
N GLN A 81 11.37 14.01 -7.84
CA GLN A 81 12.08 14.11 -6.56
C GLN A 81 12.64 15.51 -6.34
N GLN A 82 13.15 16.16 -7.39
CA GLN A 82 13.69 17.52 -7.32
C GLN A 82 12.61 18.53 -6.91
N GLU A 83 11.39 18.41 -7.44
CA GLU A 83 10.26 19.26 -7.02
C GLU A 83 9.87 19.02 -5.55
N LEU A 84 9.92 17.76 -5.09
CA LEU A 84 9.70 17.44 -3.67
C LEU A 84 10.76 18.12 -2.79
N ASP A 85 12.03 18.00 -3.15
CA ASP A 85 13.15 18.57 -2.40
C ASP A 85 13.08 20.11 -2.37
N ALA A 86 12.82 20.74 -3.52
CA ALA A 86 12.63 22.18 -3.62
C ALA A 86 11.48 22.67 -2.74
N LYS A 87 10.33 21.99 -2.77
CA LYS A 87 9.18 22.31 -1.91
C LYS A 87 9.50 22.15 -0.43
N CYS A 88 10.25 21.12 -0.05
CA CYS A 88 10.70 20.92 1.33
C CYS A 88 11.58 22.08 1.80
N SER A 89 12.53 22.52 0.97
CA SER A 89 13.40 23.67 1.26
C SER A 89 12.60 24.96 1.40
N THR A 90 11.68 25.26 0.47
CA THR A 90 10.85 26.47 0.52
C THR A 90 9.92 26.49 1.73
N ALA A 91 9.25 25.36 2.02
CA ALA A 91 8.31 25.26 3.13
C ALA A 91 8.98 25.03 4.49
N LYS A 92 10.31 24.89 4.53
CA LYS A 92 11.09 24.55 5.74
C LYS A 92 10.51 23.33 6.48
N THR A 93 10.11 22.30 5.73
CA THR A 93 9.46 21.10 6.28
C THR A 93 10.06 19.83 5.68
N GLY A 94 9.95 18.72 6.41
CA GLY A 94 10.42 17.42 5.94
C GLY A 94 9.52 16.82 4.87
N SER A 95 10.10 15.99 4.01
CA SER A 95 9.40 15.31 2.90
C SER A 95 8.20 14.47 3.35
N HIS A 96 8.25 13.92 4.56
CA HIS A 96 7.16 13.17 5.19
C HIS A 96 5.91 14.02 5.39
N GLU A 97 6.08 15.19 5.99
CA GLU A 97 4.98 16.12 6.25
C GLU A 97 4.47 16.70 4.94
N LEU A 98 5.38 17.07 4.04
CA LEU A 98 5.00 17.60 2.74
C LEU A 98 4.16 16.59 1.94
N LEU A 99 4.60 15.34 1.84
CA LEU A 99 3.88 14.31 1.09
C LEU A 99 2.51 13.98 1.69
N ILE A 100 2.38 13.92 3.02
CA ILE A 100 1.07 13.72 3.67
C ILE A 100 0.09 14.83 3.25
N ASN A 101 0.54 16.08 3.27
CA ASN A 101 -0.29 17.23 2.94
C ASN A 101 -0.61 17.32 1.44
N GLU A 102 0.38 17.09 0.56
CA GLU A 102 0.20 17.13 -0.89
C GLU A 102 -0.71 16.00 -1.38
N VAL A 103 -0.43 14.75 -0.97
CA VAL A 103 -1.26 13.60 -1.35
C VAL A 103 -2.64 13.69 -0.71
N GLY A 104 -2.75 14.17 0.54
CA GLY A 104 -4.04 14.42 1.17
C GLY A 104 -4.90 15.42 0.39
N ARG A 105 -4.30 16.54 -0.06
CA ARG A 105 -4.98 17.50 -0.92
C ARG A 105 -5.37 16.89 -2.26
N PHE A 106 -4.51 16.08 -2.87
CA PHE A 106 -4.83 15.37 -4.11
C PHE A 106 -6.03 14.44 -3.94
N ILE A 107 -6.04 13.60 -2.90
CA ILE A 107 -7.17 12.70 -2.58
C ILE A 107 -8.46 13.52 -2.42
N LYS A 108 -8.44 14.58 -1.61
CA LYS A 108 -9.60 15.43 -1.31
C LYS A 108 -10.24 16.04 -2.56
N HIS A 109 -9.45 16.44 -3.55
CA HIS A 109 -9.92 17.13 -4.75
C HIS A 109 -9.93 16.26 -6.02
N SER A 110 -9.74 14.96 -5.88
CA SER A 110 -9.64 14.00 -6.99
C SER A 110 -10.90 13.80 -7.83
N GLY A 111 -12.07 14.26 -7.36
CA GLY A 111 -13.37 13.98 -8.00
C GLY A 111 -13.83 12.52 -7.94
N LYS A 112 -13.03 11.60 -7.38
CA LYS A 112 -13.42 10.19 -7.21
C LYS A 112 -14.58 10.06 -6.20
N LYS A 113 -15.43 9.06 -6.38
CA LYS A 113 -16.45 8.68 -5.40
C LYS A 113 -15.78 8.50 -4.02
N ASP A 114 -16.43 9.04 -2.98
CA ASP A 114 -15.98 8.98 -1.58
C ASP A 114 -14.65 9.70 -1.28
N CYS A 115 -14.15 10.58 -2.17
CA CYS A 115 -12.87 11.29 -1.97
C CYS A 115 -12.74 12.02 -0.62
N LEU A 116 -13.81 12.64 -0.14
CA LEU A 116 -13.84 13.31 1.17
C LEU A 116 -13.79 12.33 2.33
N LYS A 117 -14.37 11.13 2.19
CA LYS A 117 -14.27 10.07 3.19
C LYS A 117 -12.85 9.50 3.20
N HIS A 118 -12.32 9.15 2.02
CA HIS A 118 -10.94 8.69 1.85
C HIS A 118 -9.93 9.68 2.45
N PHE A 119 -10.07 10.97 2.17
CA PHE A 119 -9.20 12.01 2.75
C PHE A 119 -9.25 12.02 4.28
N ARG A 120 -10.44 11.97 4.88
CA ARG A 120 -10.59 11.98 6.34
C ARG A 120 -9.95 10.77 7.00
N GLU A 121 -10.23 9.57 6.47
CA GLU A 121 -9.69 8.32 6.98
C GLU A 121 -8.16 8.25 6.80
N PHE A 122 -7.66 8.60 5.61
CA PHE A 122 -6.23 8.70 5.34
C PHE A 122 -5.54 9.68 6.29
N ASN A 123 -6.01 10.93 6.36
CA ASN A 123 -5.33 12.00 7.09
C ASN A 123 -5.30 11.72 8.60
N SER A 124 -6.42 11.26 9.17
CA SER A 124 -6.45 10.86 10.58
C SER A 124 -5.55 9.66 10.85
N GLY A 125 -5.60 8.64 9.98
CA GLY A 125 -4.84 7.42 10.15
C GLY A 125 -3.33 7.65 10.06
N ILE A 126 -2.86 8.34 9.02
CA ILE A 126 -1.43 8.54 8.77
C ILE A 126 -0.78 9.42 9.83
N LEU A 127 -1.50 10.41 10.37
CA LEU A 127 -0.98 11.25 11.46
C LEU A 127 -0.88 10.48 12.77
N GLN A 128 -1.83 9.58 13.06
CA GLN A 128 -1.73 8.67 14.20
C GLN A 128 -0.55 7.70 14.04
N LEU A 129 -0.40 7.11 12.85
CA LEU A 129 0.67 6.16 12.56
C LEU A 129 2.05 6.83 12.62
N LYS A 130 2.17 8.08 12.12
CA LYS A 130 3.37 8.90 12.25
C LYS A 130 3.75 9.12 13.72
N ARG A 131 2.77 9.39 14.60
CA ARG A 131 3.01 9.54 16.04
C ARG A 131 3.48 8.24 16.68
N LEU A 132 2.86 7.11 16.36
CA LEU A 132 3.30 5.79 16.84
C LEU A 132 4.72 5.47 16.39
N ARG A 133 5.09 5.77 15.14
CA ARG A 133 6.47 5.62 14.68
C ARG A 133 7.45 6.48 15.49
N VAL A 134 7.13 7.76 15.70
CA VAL A 134 8.00 8.65 16.48
C VAL A 134 8.16 8.16 17.92
N ASP A 135 7.08 7.67 18.53
CA ASP A 135 7.13 7.05 19.86
C ASP A 135 8.03 5.81 19.87
N ALA A 136 7.84 4.89 18.92
CA ALA A 136 8.66 3.68 18.82
C ALA A 136 10.15 3.95 18.57
N ASP A 137 10.47 4.95 17.73
CA ASP A 137 11.84 5.20 17.27
C ASP A 137 12.66 6.04 18.27
N TYR A 138 12.02 6.93 19.04
CA TYR A 138 12.73 7.98 19.79
C TYR A 138 12.29 8.15 21.24
N SER A 139 11.15 7.60 21.64
CA SER A 139 10.67 7.70 23.02
C SER A 139 11.32 6.61 23.87
N ASP A 140 11.57 6.92 25.14
CA ASP A 140 11.96 5.93 26.16
C ASP A 140 10.73 5.16 26.71
N SER A 141 9.54 5.42 26.17
CA SER A 141 8.31 4.75 26.61
C SER A 141 8.23 3.32 26.08
N LEU A 142 7.65 2.42 26.88
CA LEU A 142 7.40 1.05 26.43
C LEU A 142 6.51 1.06 25.18
N PHE A 143 7.00 0.40 24.13
CA PHE A 143 6.25 0.14 22.91
C PHE A 143 5.74 -1.31 22.90
N ASP A 144 4.53 -1.50 23.43
CA ASP A 144 3.95 -2.82 23.67
C ASP A 144 3.21 -3.42 22.46
N SER A 145 2.67 -4.63 22.66
CA SER A 145 1.88 -5.35 21.65
C SER A 145 0.63 -4.56 21.20
N SER A 146 0.03 -3.76 22.09
CA SER A 146 -1.16 -2.95 21.77
C SER A 146 -0.82 -1.82 20.80
N LYS A 147 0.26 -1.06 21.07
CA LYS A 147 0.76 -0.02 20.15
C LYS A 147 1.24 -0.63 18.82
N SER A 148 1.83 -1.82 18.87
CA SER A 148 2.20 -2.59 17.68
C SER A 148 0.99 -2.97 16.82
N LYS A 149 -0.04 -3.57 17.43
CA LYS A 149 -1.28 -3.96 16.75
C LYS A 149 -1.99 -2.74 16.17
N ARG A 150 -2.06 -1.64 16.92
CA ARG A 150 -2.63 -0.37 16.43
C ARG A 150 -1.89 0.17 15.20
N SER A 151 -0.58 -0.02 15.13
CA SER A 151 0.22 0.39 13.96
C SER A 151 -0.17 -0.42 12.71
N LEU A 152 -0.33 -1.74 12.86
CA LEU A 152 -0.83 -2.61 11.79
C LEU A 152 -2.25 -2.23 11.34
N ASP A 153 -3.16 -1.99 12.30
CA ASP A 153 -4.55 -1.66 12.00
C ASP A 153 -4.67 -0.32 11.25
N LEU A 154 -3.87 0.68 11.64
CA LEU A 154 -3.81 1.95 10.92
C LEU A 154 -3.26 1.78 9.50
N ALA A 155 -2.19 1.00 9.32
CA ALA A 155 -1.68 0.71 7.97
C ALA A 155 -2.70 -0.06 7.11
N ALA A 156 -3.39 -1.05 7.69
CA ALA A 156 -4.44 -1.82 7.02
C ALA A 156 -5.65 -0.95 6.62
N LEU A 157 -5.95 0.13 7.36
CA LEU A 157 -6.94 1.14 6.97
C LEU A 157 -6.44 2.03 5.82
N ILE A 158 -5.18 2.48 5.87
CA ILE A 158 -4.64 3.50 4.95
C ILE A 158 -4.27 2.91 3.59
N LEU A 159 -3.60 1.76 3.55
CA LEU A 159 -3.06 1.18 2.32
C LEU A 159 -4.13 0.94 1.24
N PRO A 160 -5.33 0.39 1.55
CA PRO A 160 -6.39 0.23 0.56
C PRO A 160 -6.91 1.56 0.02
N ILE A 161 -6.87 2.65 0.81
CA ILE A 161 -7.23 3.98 0.35
C ILE A 161 -6.17 4.46 -0.65
N LEU A 162 -4.89 4.43 -0.27
CA LEU A 162 -3.80 4.90 -1.11
C LEU A 162 -3.73 4.14 -2.44
N LYS A 163 -3.96 2.83 -2.45
CA LYS A 163 -3.97 2.01 -3.68
C LYS A 163 -5.08 2.38 -4.68
N LYS A 164 -6.09 3.17 -4.30
CA LYS A 164 -7.13 3.68 -5.22
C LYS A 164 -6.67 4.92 -5.99
N TYR A 165 -5.56 5.54 -5.59
CA TYR A 165 -5.05 6.81 -6.09
C TYR A 165 -3.67 6.60 -6.72
#